data_AF-A0A953XLJ5-F1
#
_entry.id   AF-A0A953XLJ5-F1
#
_cell.length_a   1.000
_cell.length_b   1.000
_cell.length_c   1.000
_cell.angle_alpha   90.00
_cell.angle_beta   90.00
_cell.angle_gamma   90.00
#
_symmetry.space_group_name_H-M   'P 1'
#
loop_
_entity.id
_entity.type
_entity.pdbx_description
1 polymer ?
#
loop_
_entity_poly.entity_id
_entity_poly.type
_entity_poly.pdbx_seq_one_letter_code
_entity_poly.pdbx_strand_id
1 'polypeptide(L)'
;MERFERFLERYRGPIFTYVNRLVRDEATAEDIAQETFVRLYRELDRIRDQTASAWLYRVARNLVTDYIRKKRPVTFTVLRGKAADDDDDSPGLQFEHPGSGPVGITTNNELRELIDETLAAMSPKFRDVIELVDVQKLTHEQASEVLECSVKTVSARLARAREFFTNRIGRYLESDDDTGSAAGS
;
A
#
# COMPACT_ATOMS: atom_id res chain seq x y z
N MET A 1 -14.63 26.28 -3.33
CA MET A 1 -13.26 26.02 -3.79
C MET A 1 -12.31 25.72 -2.62
N GLU A 2 -12.29 26.55 -1.57
CA GLU A 2 -11.40 26.37 -0.40
C GLU A 2 -11.36 24.95 0.20
N ARG A 3 -12.50 24.25 0.26
CA ARG A 3 -12.55 22.88 0.78
C ARG A 3 -11.78 21.87 -0.08
N PHE A 4 -11.88 21.99 -1.40
CA PHE A 4 -11.13 21.15 -2.33
C PHE A 4 -9.64 21.44 -2.25
N GLU A 5 -9.25 22.72 -2.21
CA GLU A 5 -7.85 23.16 -2.10
C GLU A 5 -7.19 22.59 -0.85
N ARG A 6 -7.87 22.63 0.31
CA ARG A 6 -7.37 22.00 1.54
C ARG A 6 -7.11 20.51 1.38
N PHE A 7 -8.00 19.78 0.70
CA PHE A 7 -7.79 18.35 0.46
C PHE A 7 -6.68 18.09 -0.55
N LEU A 8 -6.60 18.90 -1.61
CA LEU A 8 -5.55 18.78 -2.61
C LEU A 8 -4.19 19.01 -1.97
N GLU A 9 -4.02 20.10 -1.20
CA GLU A 9 -2.77 20.40 -0.51
C GLU A 9 -2.37 19.29 0.49
N ARG A 10 -3.35 18.77 1.23
CA ARG A 10 -3.10 17.72 2.22
C ARG A 10 -2.77 16.35 1.60
N TYR A 11 -3.42 15.98 0.50
CA TYR A 11 -3.39 14.60 0.00
C TYR A 11 -2.66 14.43 -1.32
N ARG A 12 -2.26 15.49 -2.04
CA ARG A 12 -1.57 15.37 -3.33
C ARG A 12 -0.30 14.52 -3.23
N GLY A 13 0.59 14.85 -2.30
CA GLY A 13 1.84 14.11 -2.07
C GLY A 13 1.60 12.66 -1.61
N PRO A 14 0.79 12.44 -0.55
CA PRO A 14 0.47 11.08 -0.08
C PRO A 14 -0.16 10.18 -1.13
N ILE A 15 -1.16 10.68 -1.88
CA ILE A 15 -1.83 9.89 -2.94
C ILE A 15 -0.88 9.59 -4.08
N PHE A 16 -0.10 10.57 -4.55
CA PHE A 16 0.92 10.31 -5.56
C PHE A 16 1.93 9.26 -5.10
N THR A 17 2.43 9.37 -3.87
CA THR A 17 3.41 8.41 -3.31
C THR A 17 2.81 7.01 -3.22
N TYR A 18 1.58 6.89 -2.72
CA TYR A 18 0.85 5.64 -2.63
C TYR A 18 0.67 4.99 -4.01
N VAL A 19 0.17 5.75 -4.99
CA VAL A 19 -0.04 5.25 -6.36
C VAL A 19 1.28 4.87 -7.01
N ASN A 20 2.32 5.72 -6.91
CA ASN A 20 3.63 5.48 -7.50
C ASN A 20 4.29 4.22 -6.95
N ARG A 21 4.12 3.92 -5.65
CA ARG A 21 4.58 2.65 -5.07
C ARG A 21 3.93 1.42 -5.69
N LEU A 22 2.68 1.54 -6.13
CA LEU A 22 1.91 0.45 -6.73
C LEU A 22 2.18 0.28 -8.23
N VAL A 23 2.31 1.38 -8.99
CA VAL A 23 2.47 1.31 -10.46
C VAL A 23 3.91 1.44 -10.95
N ARG A 24 4.81 2.04 -10.15
CA ARG A 24 6.24 2.30 -10.47
C ARG A 24 6.47 2.97 -11.84
N ASP A 25 5.57 3.85 -12.21
CA ASP A 25 5.61 4.63 -13.44
C ASP A 25 5.12 6.03 -13.08
N GLU A 26 6.04 7.00 -13.07
CA GLU A 26 5.78 8.34 -12.56
C GLU A 26 4.65 9.04 -13.33
N ALA A 27 4.66 8.94 -14.67
CA ALA A 27 3.63 9.53 -15.52
C ALA A 27 2.25 8.90 -15.24
N THR A 28 2.18 7.58 -15.17
CA THR A 28 0.96 6.85 -14.82
C THR A 28 0.48 7.22 -13.41
N ALA A 29 1.41 7.34 -12.45
CA ALA A 29 1.09 7.66 -11.09
C ALA A 29 0.51 9.08 -10.97
N GLU A 30 1.08 10.02 -11.72
CA GLU A 30 0.54 11.37 -11.86
C GLU A 30 -0.87 11.35 -12.48
N ASP A 31 -1.08 10.64 -13.58
CA ASP A 31 -2.39 10.53 -14.24
C ASP A 31 -3.47 9.97 -13.30
N ILE A 32 -3.16 8.87 -12.59
CA ILE A 32 -4.09 8.25 -11.64
C ILE A 32 -4.36 9.18 -10.45
N ALA A 33 -3.33 9.86 -9.92
CA ALA A 33 -3.51 10.80 -8.83
C ALA A 33 -4.38 11.98 -9.27
N GLN A 34 -4.14 12.55 -10.46
CA GLN A 34 -4.95 13.62 -11.03
C GLN A 34 -6.41 13.17 -11.20
N GLU A 35 -6.66 12.00 -11.80
CA GLU A 35 -8.02 11.46 -11.95
C GLU A 35 -8.71 11.23 -10.59
N THR A 36 -7.95 10.82 -9.56
CA THR A 36 -8.47 10.71 -8.18
C THR A 36 -8.97 12.06 -7.66
N PHE A 37 -8.22 13.14 -7.85
CA PHE A 37 -8.64 14.49 -7.44
C PHE A 37 -9.75 15.08 -8.32
N VAL A 38 -9.80 14.75 -9.61
CA VAL A 38 -10.93 15.12 -10.48
C VAL A 38 -12.22 14.48 -9.97
N ARG A 39 -12.18 13.20 -9.57
CA ARG A 39 -13.33 12.54 -8.94
C ARG A 39 -13.68 13.17 -7.59
N LEU A 40 -12.67 13.51 -6.77
CA LEU A 40 -12.91 14.22 -5.50
C LEU A 40 -13.67 15.52 -5.73
N TYR A 41 -13.25 16.31 -6.71
CA TYR A 41 -13.91 17.56 -7.05
C TYR A 41 -15.38 17.36 -7.44
N ARG A 42 -15.68 16.31 -8.21
CA ARG A 42 -17.05 15.97 -8.63
C ARG A 42 -17.95 15.47 -7.49
N GLU A 43 -17.37 14.82 -6.48
CA GLU A 43 -18.09 14.24 -5.34
C GLU A 43 -17.95 15.03 -4.04
N LEU A 44 -17.30 16.20 -4.09
CA LEU A 44 -16.90 16.97 -2.91
C LEU A 44 -18.07 17.23 -1.96
N ASP A 45 -19.24 17.57 -2.50
CA ASP A 45 -20.45 17.89 -1.72
C ASP A 45 -21.06 16.67 -1.02
N ARG A 46 -20.74 15.45 -1.47
CA ARG A 46 -21.27 14.19 -0.93
C ARG A 46 -20.35 13.58 0.13
N ILE A 47 -19.06 13.90 0.07
CA ILE A 47 -18.04 13.38 0.98
C ILE A 47 -18.03 14.19 2.26
N ARG A 48 -17.81 13.56 3.40
CA ARG A 48 -17.60 14.23 4.69
C ARG A 48 -16.10 14.31 5.00
N ASP A 49 -15.66 15.34 5.70
CA ASP A 49 -14.22 15.56 5.95
C ASP A 49 -13.55 14.37 6.65
N GLN A 50 -14.26 13.72 7.57
CA GLN A 50 -13.79 12.55 8.31
C GLN A 50 -13.61 11.28 7.45
N THR A 51 -14.32 11.17 6.32
CA THR A 51 -14.23 10.01 5.41
C THR A 51 -13.43 10.32 4.14
N ALA A 52 -13.00 11.57 3.95
CA ALA A 52 -12.33 12.00 2.73
C ALA A 52 -11.03 11.25 2.45
N SER A 53 -10.24 10.92 3.49
CA SER A 53 -9.02 10.13 3.32
C SER A 53 -9.32 8.72 2.82
N ALA A 54 -10.20 7.98 3.52
CA ALA A 54 -10.61 6.63 3.11
C ALA A 54 -11.18 6.63 1.69
N TRP A 55 -12.03 7.60 1.37
CA TRP A 55 -12.59 7.75 0.03
C TRP A 55 -11.50 7.97 -1.03
N LEU A 56 -10.54 8.85 -0.78
CA LEU A 56 -9.43 9.12 -1.70
C LEU A 56 -8.58 7.88 -1.97
N TYR A 57 -8.17 7.17 -0.92
CA TYR A 57 -7.37 5.95 -1.07
C TYR A 57 -8.15 4.82 -1.74
N ARG A 58 -9.46 4.72 -1.49
CA ARG A 58 -10.32 3.75 -2.19
C ARG A 58 -10.41 4.05 -3.69
N VAL A 59 -10.63 5.31 -4.06
CA VAL A 59 -10.69 5.72 -5.47
C VAL A 59 -9.34 5.48 -6.16
N ALA A 60 -8.23 5.89 -5.53
CA ALA A 60 -6.90 5.66 -6.05
C ALA A 60 -6.61 4.16 -6.24
N ARG A 61 -6.92 3.33 -5.24
CA ARG A 61 -6.75 1.87 -5.30
C ARG A 61 -7.56 1.23 -6.43
N ASN A 62 -8.80 1.70 -6.65
CA ASN A 62 -9.65 1.21 -7.73
C ASN A 62 -9.08 1.58 -9.12
N LEU A 63 -8.58 2.80 -9.26
CA LEU A 63 -7.94 3.25 -10.51
C LEU A 63 -6.66 2.46 -10.82
N VAL A 64 -5.81 2.22 -9.82
CA VAL A 64 -4.61 1.36 -9.95
C VAL A 64 -5.01 -0.05 -10.34
N THR A 65 -6.01 -0.62 -9.67
CA THR A 65 -6.56 -1.94 -9.97
C THR A 65 -6.99 -2.05 -11.43
N ASP A 66 -7.76 -1.07 -11.92
CA ASP A 66 -8.24 -1.03 -13.29
C ASP A 66 -7.09 -0.89 -14.29
N TYR A 67 -6.08 -0.08 -13.98
CA TYR A 67 -4.88 0.08 -14.79
C TYR A 67 -4.11 -1.25 -14.92
N ILE A 68 -3.82 -1.93 -13.81
CA ILE A 68 -3.09 -3.21 -13.80
C ILE A 68 -3.88 -4.28 -14.55
N ARG A 69 -5.19 -4.35 -14.35
CA ARG A 69 -6.06 -5.31 -15.04
C ARG A 69 -6.03 -5.12 -16.56
N LYS A 70 -5.95 -3.89 -17.05
CA LYS A 70 -5.84 -3.58 -18.48
C LYS A 70 -4.45 -3.90 -19.06
N LYS A 71 -3.39 -3.87 -18.25
CA LYS A 71 -2.01 -4.19 -18.66
C LYS A 71 -1.75 -5.71 -18.79
N ARG A 72 -2.50 -6.56 -18.08
CA ARG A 72 -2.35 -8.02 -18.19
C ARG A 72 -3.08 -8.54 -19.44
N PRO A 73 -2.42 -9.35 -20.31
CA PRO A 73 -3.11 -10.07 -21.37
C PRO A 73 -4.20 -10.94 -20.74
N VAL A 74 -5.41 -10.85 -21.28
CA VAL A 74 -6.60 -11.52 -20.72
C VAL A 74 -6.49 -13.03 -20.92
N THR A 75 -5.85 -13.74 -19.99
CA THR A 75 -6.11 -15.17 -19.80
C THR A 75 -7.15 -15.29 -18.69
N PHE A 76 -8.41 -15.27 -19.11
CA PHE A 76 -9.55 -15.44 -18.22
C PHE A 76 -9.60 -16.90 -17.76
N THR A 77 -9.19 -17.18 -16.53
CA THR A 77 -9.62 -18.40 -15.82
C THR A 77 -10.12 -18.00 -14.45
N VAL A 78 -11.41 -17.66 -14.38
CA VAL A 78 -12.16 -17.59 -13.13
C VAL A 78 -12.35 -19.03 -12.65
N LEU A 79 -11.38 -19.56 -11.92
CA LEU A 79 -11.60 -20.65 -10.97
C LEU A 79 -12.03 -19.94 -9.66
N ARG A 80 -13.30 -19.88 -9.24
CA ARG A 80 -14.30 -20.94 -9.34
C ARG A 80 -14.06 -22.07 -8.35
N GLY A 81 -12.99 -22.01 -7.55
CA GLY A 81 -12.55 -23.09 -6.64
C GLY A 81 -12.99 -22.84 -5.21
N LYS A 82 -14.02 -23.57 -4.79
CA LYS A 82 -14.58 -23.59 -3.44
C LYS A 82 -13.74 -24.54 -2.56
N ALA A 83 -12.99 -24.02 -1.59
CA ALA A 83 -12.46 -24.74 -0.41
C ALA A 83 -11.90 -23.69 0.57
N ALA A 84 -12.65 -23.31 1.60
CA ALA A 84 -12.64 -23.88 2.96
C ALA A 84 -11.66 -23.12 3.89
N ASP A 85 -12.27 -22.42 4.83
CA ASP A 85 -11.80 -21.72 6.04
C ASP A 85 -11.14 -20.33 5.99
N ASP A 86 -11.74 -19.46 6.82
CA ASP A 86 -11.46 -18.09 7.26
C ASP A 86 -11.72 -16.90 6.33
N ASP A 87 -12.96 -16.40 6.49
CA ASP A 87 -13.50 -15.04 6.36
C ASP A 87 -12.72 -13.98 5.54
N ASP A 88 -13.46 -13.40 4.58
CA ASP A 88 -13.16 -12.25 3.72
C ASP A 88 -12.78 -12.62 2.28
N ASP A 89 -13.81 -13.01 1.52
CA ASP A 89 -13.83 -13.20 0.06
C ASP A 89 -13.90 -11.85 -0.67
N SER A 90 -13.02 -10.92 -0.28
CA SER A 90 -12.74 -9.74 -1.09
C SER A 90 -11.67 -10.15 -2.10
N PRO A 91 -11.91 -10.05 -3.43
CA PRO A 91 -10.90 -10.35 -4.44
C PRO A 91 -9.79 -9.30 -4.34
N GLY A 92 -8.86 -9.50 -3.40
CA GLY A 92 -7.64 -8.71 -3.33
C GLY A 92 -6.88 -8.95 -4.61
N LEU A 93 -6.84 -7.97 -5.51
CA LEU A 93 -5.91 -8.03 -6.62
C LEU A 93 -4.51 -8.22 -6.04
N GLN A 94 -3.82 -9.22 -6.59
CA GLN A 94 -2.44 -9.45 -6.29
C GLN A 94 -1.64 -8.31 -6.93
N PHE A 95 -1.34 -7.29 -6.13
CA PHE A 95 -0.26 -6.37 -6.46
C PHE A 95 1.02 -7.20 -6.49
N GLU A 96 1.44 -7.59 -7.70
CA GLU A 96 2.79 -8.07 -7.93
C GLU A 96 3.71 -6.93 -7.52
N HIS A 97 4.58 -7.19 -6.54
CA HIS A 97 5.75 -6.37 -6.32
C HIS A 97 6.82 -6.95 -7.24
N PRO A 98 7.09 -6.37 -8.43
CA PRO A 98 8.33 -6.68 -9.11
C PRO A 98 9.46 -6.11 -8.25
N GLY A 99 10.31 -7.00 -7.74
CA GLY A 99 11.47 -6.65 -6.91
C GLY A 99 12.33 -5.56 -7.55
N SER A 100 12.98 -4.79 -6.66
CA SER A 100 14.09 -3.86 -6.90
C SER A 100 14.24 -3.31 -8.33
N GLY A 101 13.55 -2.19 -8.60
CA GLY A 101 13.89 -1.31 -9.72
C GLY A 101 14.80 -0.18 -9.19
N PRO A 102 15.79 0.30 -9.96
CA PRO A 102 16.86 1.13 -9.45
C PRO A 102 16.33 2.54 -9.11
N VAL A 103 16.12 2.82 -7.83
CA VAL A 103 15.92 4.19 -7.35
C VAL A 103 17.25 4.69 -6.84
N GLY A 104 17.76 5.72 -7.52
CA GLY A 104 19.10 6.24 -7.29
C GLY A 104 19.33 6.81 -5.89
N ILE A 105 20.64 6.88 -5.61
CA ILE A 105 21.35 7.64 -4.58
C ILE A 105 21.63 6.88 -3.28
N THR A 106 22.81 6.24 -3.31
CA THR A 106 23.65 5.70 -2.24
C THR A 106 23.64 6.53 -0.96
N THR A 107 23.17 5.92 0.12
CA THR A 107 23.83 5.75 1.44
C THR A 107 22.75 5.14 2.36
N ASN A 108 23.04 3.96 2.93
CA ASN A 108 22.12 2.98 3.56
C ASN A 108 21.32 2.11 2.57
N ASN A 109 22.02 1.37 1.71
CA ASN A 109 21.41 0.51 0.70
C ASN A 109 20.93 -0.83 1.28
N GLU A 110 21.66 -1.42 2.24
CA GLU A 110 21.38 -2.78 2.72
C GLU A 110 20.08 -2.86 3.53
N LEU A 111 19.83 -1.93 4.46
CA LEU A 111 18.57 -1.88 5.18
C LEU A 111 17.39 -1.54 4.27
N ARG A 112 17.58 -0.66 3.28
CA ARG A 112 16.53 -0.33 2.29
C ARG A 112 16.19 -1.52 1.41
N GLU A 113 17.19 -2.23 0.89
CA GLU A 113 17.00 -3.46 0.13
C GLU A 113 16.31 -4.51 0.99
N LEU A 114 16.72 -4.68 2.25
CA LEU A 114 16.08 -5.61 3.17
C LEU A 114 14.62 -5.25 3.44
N ILE A 115 14.30 -3.96 3.60
CA ILE A 115 12.91 -3.49 3.74
C ILE A 115 12.12 -3.82 2.48
N ASP A 116 12.65 -3.52 1.30
CA ASP A 116 12.01 -3.78 0.02
C ASP A 116 11.78 -5.28 -0.20
N GLU A 117 12.76 -6.12 0.12
CA GLU A 117 12.65 -7.58 0.08
C GLU A 117 11.63 -8.11 1.09
N THR A 118 11.62 -7.57 2.30
CA THR A 118 10.68 -7.96 3.35
C THR A 118 9.25 -7.64 2.91
N LEU A 119 9.04 -6.46 2.34
CA LEU A 119 7.75 -6.10 1.76
C LEU A 119 7.43 -7.02 0.57
N ALA A 120 8.37 -7.29 -0.33
CA ALA A 120 8.17 -8.17 -1.48
C ALA A 120 7.78 -9.60 -1.09
N ALA A 121 8.37 -10.14 -0.02
CA ALA A 121 8.09 -11.49 0.51
C ALA A 121 6.75 -11.57 1.27
N MET A 122 6.18 -10.44 1.68
CA MET A 122 4.91 -10.38 2.38
C MET A 122 3.73 -10.59 1.43
N SER A 123 2.69 -11.30 1.88
CA SER A 123 1.43 -11.45 1.13
C SER A 123 0.83 -10.08 0.79
N PRO A 124 0.25 -9.88 -0.41
CA PRO A 124 -0.37 -8.61 -0.80
C PRO A 124 -1.37 -8.08 0.23
N LYS A 125 -2.18 -8.96 0.84
CA LYS A 125 -3.18 -8.57 1.85
C LYS A 125 -2.57 -7.95 3.11
N PHE A 126 -1.34 -8.32 3.46
CA PHE A 126 -0.63 -7.78 4.63
C PHE A 126 0.10 -6.48 4.28
N ARG A 127 0.70 -6.42 3.09
CA ARG A 127 1.31 -5.19 2.55
C ARG A 127 0.31 -4.05 2.47
N ASP A 128 -0.86 -4.31 1.89
CA ASP A 128 -1.94 -3.33 1.73
C ASP A 128 -2.31 -2.68 3.07
N VAL A 129 -2.38 -3.48 4.14
CA VAL A 129 -2.72 -2.99 5.47
C VAL A 129 -1.59 -2.17 6.10
N ILE A 130 -0.32 -2.59 5.95
CA ILE A 130 0.83 -1.79 6.41
C ILE A 130 0.92 -0.46 5.66
N GLU A 131 0.79 -0.48 4.33
CA GLU A 131 0.86 0.74 3.53
C GLU A 131 -0.25 1.72 3.97
N LEU A 132 -1.49 1.26 4.11
CA LEU A 132 -2.59 2.14 4.51
C LEU A 132 -2.49 2.65 5.96
N VAL A 133 -2.15 1.79 6.92
CA VAL A 133 -2.15 2.15 8.35
C VAL A 133 -0.82 2.74 8.80
N ASP A 134 0.29 2.06 8.51
CA ASP A 134 1.61 2.45 9.05
C ASP A 134 2.30 3.52 8.19
N VAL A 135 2.09 3.53 6.87
CA VAL A 135 2.66 4.55 5.98
C VAL A 135 1.70 5.74 5.83
N GLN A 136 0.47 5.48 5.38
CA GLN A 136 -0.50 6.53 5.06
C GLN A 136 -1.29 7.04 6.30
N LYS A 137 -1.05 6.43 7.48
CA LYS A 137 -1.63 6.83 8.77
C LYS A 137 -3.16 6.83 8.81
N LEU A 138 -3.79 5.95 8.04
CA LEU A 138 -5.24 5.73 8.13
C LEU A 138 -5.61 5.00 9.42
N THR A 139 -6.81 5.28 9.94
CA THR A 139 -7.37 4.48 11.04
C THR A 139 -7.78 3.09 10.55
N HIS A 140 -7.98 2.15 11.47
CA HIS A 140 -8.41 0.80 11.10
C HIS A 140 -9.78 0.81 10.40
N GLU A 141 -10.68 1.71 10.81
CA GLU A 141 -11.99 1.93 10.18
C GLU A 141 -11.81 2.40 8.74
N GLN A 142 -10.97 3.41 8.52
CA GLN A 142 -10.70 3.94 7.18
C GLN A 142 -10.04 2.90 6.28
N ALA A 143 -9.05 2.16 6.78
CA ALA A 143 -8.42 1.08 6.04
C ALA A 143 -9.42 -0.05 5.70
N SER A 144 -10.36 -0.34 6.59
CA SER A 144 -11.41 -1.34 6.34
C SER A 144 -12.34 -0.95 5.20
N GLU A 145 -12.65 0.35 5.06
CA GLU A 145 -13.43 0.89 3.96
C GLU A 145 -12.68 0.84 2.62
N VAL A 146 -11.37 1.07 2.63
CA VAL A 146 -10.50 1.02 1.44
C VAL A 146 -10.30 -0.42 0.96
N LEU A 147 -10.11 -1.35 1.89
CA LEU A 147 -9.84 -2.77 1.61
C LEU A 147 -11.09 -3.62 1.49
N GLU A 148 -12.26 -3.04 1.74
CA GLU A 148 -13.57 -3.71 1.68
C GLU A 148 -13.59 -4.99 2.53
N CYS A 149 -13.12 -4.87 3.78
CA CYS A 149 -13.07 -5.97 4.76
C CYS A 149 -13.47 -5.50 6.17
N SER A 150 -13.58 -6.40 7.14
CA SER A 150 -13.93 -6.00 8.52
C SER A 150 -12.76 -5.30 9.24
N VAL A 151 -13.06 -4.38 10.17
CA VAL A 151 -12.05 -3.74 11.04
C VAL A 151 -11.25 -4.79 11.83
N LYS A 152 -11.90 -5.88 12.25
CA LYS A 152 -11.23 -7.02 12.92
C LYS A 152 -10.23 -7.70 11.99
N THR A 153 -10.59 -7.85 10.72
CA THR A 153 -9.70 -8.40 9.68
C THR A 153 -8.50 -7.48 9.44
N VAL A 154 -8.70 -6.16 9.38
CA VAL A 154 -7.60 -5.17 9.29
C VAL A 154 -6.65 -5.32 10.48
N SER A 155 -7.17 -5.34 11.70
CA SER A 155 -6.36 -5.49 12.92
C SER A 155 -5.54 -6.79 12.92
N ALA A 156 -6.17 -7.91 12.60
CA ALA A 156 -5.50 -9.20 12.54
C ALA A 156 -4.45 -9.28 11.42
N ARG A 157 -4.73 -8.71 10.25
CA ARG A 157 -3.76 -8.61 9.15
C ARG A 157 -2.58 -7.72 9.53
N LEU A 158 -2.83 -6.57 10.17
CA LEU A 158 -1.79 -5.64 10.60
C LEU A 158 -0.86 -6.27 11.63
N ALA A 159 -1.41 -6.96 12.63
CA ALA A 159 -0.62 -7.63 13.66
C ALA A 159 0.35 -8.66 13.04
N ARG A 160 -0.16 -9.52 12.15
CA ARG A 160 0.66 -10.52 11.44
C ARG A 160 1.68 -9.87 10.50
N ALA A 161 1.30 -8.78 9.83
CA ALA A 161 2.19 -8.05 8.94
C ALA A 161 3.36 -7.44 9.72
N ARG A 162 3.09 -6.81 10.87
CA ARG A 162 4.11 -6.26 11.76
C ARG A 162 5.00 -7.34 12.36
N GLU A 163 4.44 -8.46 12.80
CA GLU A 163 5.23 -9.61 13.27
C GLU A 163 6.18 -10.12 12.19
N PHE A 164 5.69 -10.31 10.97
CA PHE A 164 6.54 -10.71 9.83
C PHE A 164 7.66 -9.71 9.56
N PHE A 165 7.34 -8.40 9.59
CA PHE A 165 8.31 -7.34 9.36
C PHE A 165 9.37 -7.29 10.47
N THR A 166 8.96 -7.26 11.73
CA THR A 166 9.85 -7.23 12.89
C THR A 166 10.75 -8.47 12.94
N ASN A 167 10.23 -9.66 12.67
CA ASN A 167 11.04 -10.88 12.66
C ASN A 167 12.12 -10.91 11.58
N ARG A 168 11.93 -10.18 10.46
CA ARG A 168 12.90 -10.14 9.37
C ARG A 168 13.90 -8.99 9.54
N ILE A 169 13.46 -7.82 9.97
CA ILE A 169 14.33 -6.66 10.23
C ILE A 169 15.12 -6.84 11.55
N GLY A 170 14.49 -7.38 12.59
CA GLY A 170 15.14 -7.58 13.90
C GLY A 170 16.38 -8.46 13.80
N ARG A 171 16.32 -9.55 13.02
CA ARG A 171 17.47 -10.42 12.75
C ARG A 171 18.65 -9.69 12.10
N TYR A 172 18.38 -8.70 11.26
CA TYR A 172 19.43 -7.91 10.60
C TYR A 172 20.08 -6.93 11.59
N LEU A 173 19.27 -6.27 12.42
CA LEU A 173 19.78 -5.34 13.44
C LEU A 173 20.63 -6.07 14.49
N GLU A 174 20.22 -7.28 14.90
CA GLU A 174 21.00 -8.13 15.81
C GLU A 174 22.34 -8.58 15.19
N SER A 175 22.39 -8.86 13.88
CA SER A 175 23.62 -9.26 13.20
C SER A 175 24.61 -8.11 12.91
N ASP A 176 24.11 -6.87 12.73
CA ASP A 176 24.95 -5.69 12.56
C ASP A 176 25.62 -5.27 13.88
N ASP A 177 24.91 -5.40 15.02
CA ASP A 177 25.45 -5.09 16.35
C ASP A 177 26.62 -6.03 16.75
N ASP A 178 26.55 -7.31 16.39
CA ASP A 178 27.65 -8.27 16.61
C ASP A 178 28.89 -7.99 15.74
N THR A 179 28.69 -7.44 14.54
CA THR A 179 29.77 -7.12 13.59
C THR A 179 30.52 -5.83 14.01
N GLY A 180 29.84 -4.90 14.67
CA GLY A 180 30.44 -3.67 15.22
C GLY A 180 31.33 -3.87 16.46
N SER A 181 31.13 -4.96 17.21
CA SER A 181 31.88 -5.23 18.46
C SER A 181 33.29 -5.80 18.22
N ALA A 182 33.52 -6.49 17.10
CA ALA A 182 34.79 -7.15 16.81
C ALA A 182 35.90 -6.23 16.23
N ALA A 183 35.58 -4.98 15.87
CA ALA A 183 36.51 -4.03 15.24
C ALA A 183 37.15 -3.02 16.21
N GLY A 184 36.85 -3.11 17.52
CA GLY A 184 37.40 -2.25 18.56
C GLY A 184 38.22 -3.05 19.58
N SER A 185 39.38 -3.56 19.18
CA SER A 185 40.41 -4.07 20.09
C SER A 185 41.79 -3.62 19.63
#